data_AF-A0A0D0BQD5-F1
#
_entry.id   AF-A0A0D0BQD5-F1
#
_cell.length_a   1.000
_cell.length_b   1.000
_cell.length_c   1.000
_cell.angle_alpha   90.00
_cell.angle_beta   90.00
_cell.angle_gamma   90.00
#
_symmetry.space_group_name_H-M   'P 1'
#
loop_
_entity.id
_entity.type
_entity.pdbx_description
1 polymer ?
#
loop_
_entity_poly.entity_id
_entity_poly.type
_entity_poly.pdbx_seq_one_letter_code
_entity_poly.pdbx_strand_id
1 'polypeptide(L)'
;FLFEQQHPDDPRNVSELPEFHFPGYNSRLSIFNSASSRFYSPSDLSRIGGMRTEYIHACPLWRNEYACNDCVFVNIHPELEGM
;
A
#
# COMPACT_ATOMS: atom_id res chain seq x y z
N PHE A 1 4.89 -13.00 6.08
CA PHE A 1 3.53 -12.43 6.01
C PHE A 1 2.47 -13.45 5.58
N LEU A 2 2.23 -13.77 4.30
CA LEU A 2 1.10 -14.67 3.92
C LEU A 2 1.37 -16.16 4.23
N PHE A 3 2.59 -16.64 4.00
CA PHE A 3 2.97 -18.02 4.31
C PHE A 3 2.83 -18.34 5.82
N GLU A 4 3.32 -17.44 6.69
CA GLU A 4 3.20 -17.57 8.15
C GLU A 4 1.74 -17.60 8.62
N GLN A 5 0.87 -16.81 7.99
CA GLN A 5 -0.56 -16.82 8.31
C GLN A 5 -1.25 -18.12 7.91
N GLN A 6 -0.80 -18.79 6.85
CA GLN A 6 -1.37 -20.06 6.38
C GLN A 6 -0.77 -21.28 7.08
N HIS A 7 0.46 -21.16 7.60
CA HIS A 7 1.21 -22.24 8.25
C HIS A 7 1.75 -21.82 9.62
N PRO A 8 0.87 -21.53 10.60
CA PRO A 8 1.27 -20.99 11.89
C PRO A 8 2.14 -21.95 12.73
N ASP A 9 2.04 -23.26 12.48
CA ASP A 9 2.80 -24.30 13.18
C ASP A 9 4.11 -24.67 12.47
N ASP A 10 4.42 -24.04 11.34
CA ASP A 10 5.64 -24.31 10.59
C ASP A 10 6.83 -23.55 11.22
N PRO A 11 7.85 -24.25 11.73
CA PRO A 11 8.97 -23.61 12.41
C PRO A 11 9.99 -22.99 11.45
N ARG A 12 9.81 -23.13 10.13
CA ARG A 12 10.75 -22.63 9.13
C ARG A 12 10.68 -21.11 9.01
N ASN A 13 11.84 -20.48 8.92
CA ASN A 13 11.93 -19.06 8.65
C ASN A 13 11.56 -18.76 7.19
N VAL A 14 10.62 -17.84 6.95
CA VAL A 14 10.13 -17.51 5.61
C VAL A 14 11.20 -16.91 4.71
N SER A 15 12.21 -16.25 5.27
CA SER A 15 13.35 -15.70 4.52
C SER A 15 14.25 -16.79 3.93
N GLU A 16 14.18 -18.02 4.43
CA GLU A 16 14.97 -19.17 3.95
C GLU A 16 14.18 -20.09 3.02
N LEU A 17 12.88 -19.83 2.83
CA LEU A 17 12.04 -20.65 1.97
C LEU A 17 12.30 -20.35 0.48
N PRO A 18 12.50 -21.40 -0.33
CA PRO A 18 12.51 -21.23 -1.79
C PRO A 18 11.18 -20.67 -2.30
N GLU A 19 11.21 -19.87 -3.38
CA GLU A 19 10.01 -19.21 -3.94
C GLU A 19 8.87 -20.18 -4.29
N PHE A 20 9.19 -21.42 -4.67
CA PHE A 20 8.18 -22.42 -5.03
C PHE A 20 7.36 -22.95 -3.83
N HIS A 21 7.79 -22.68 -2.60
CA HIS A 21 7.02 -22.99 -1.39
C HIS A 21 5.91 -21.97 -1.12
N PHE A 22 5.93 -20.80 -1.79
CA PHE A 22 4.90 -19.81 -1.60
C PHE A 22 3.61 -20.20 -2.34
N PRO A 23 2.44 -20.04 -1.71
CA PRO A 23 1.17 -20.30 -2.36
C PRO A 23 1.02 -19.39 -3.58
N GLY A 24 0.75 -19.99 -4.74
CA GLY A 24 0.40 -19.24 -5.95
C GLY A 24 -0.93 -18.51 -5.77
N TYR A 25 -0.96 -17.21 -6.06
CA TYR A 25 -2.19 -16.42 -6.05
C TYR A 25 -2.92 -16.55 -7.39
N ASN A 26 -4.02 -17.30 -7.42
CA ASN A 26 -4.75 -17.63 -8.65
C ASN A 26 -6.03 -16.80 -8.87
N SER A 27 -6.31 -15.82 -8.00
CA SER A 27 -7.48 -14.94 -8.14
C SER A 27 -7.16 -13.68 -8.93
N ARG A 28 -8.22 -12.93 -9.28
CA ARG A 28 -8.06 -11.63 -9.93
C ARG A 28 -7.43 -10.64 -8.95
N LEU A 29 -6.38 -9.95 -9.37
CA LEU A 29 -5.83 -8.80 -8.67
C LEU A 29 -6.55 -7.54 -9.16
N SER A 30 -7.12 -6.78 -8.24
CA SER A 30 -7.59 -5.43 -8.51
C SER A 30 -6.50 -4.45 -8.11
N ILE A 31 -5.93 -3.77 -9.10
CA ILE A 31 -4.87 -2.78 -8.89
C ILE A 31 -5.52 -1.40 -8.94
N PHE A 32 -5.36 -0.64 -7.85
CA PHE A 32 -5.82 0.75 -7.77
C PHE A 32 -4.60 1.66 -7.77
N ASN A 33 -4.43 2.38 -8.88
CA ASN A 33 -3.30 3.29 -9.07
C ASN A 33 -3.50 4.63 -8.35
N SER A 34 -4.60 4.80 -7.63
CA SER A 34 -4.83 5.97 -6.81
C SER A 34 -5.82 5.68 -5.69
N ALA A 35 -5.72 6.46 -4.62
CA ALA A 35 -6.64 6.48 -3.50
C ALA A 35 -7.01 7.93 -3.17
N SER A 36 -8.12 8.14 -2.50
CA SER A 36 -8.51 9.46 -1.99
C SER A 36 -8.87 9.38 -0.52
N SER A 37 -8.35 10.30 0.28
CA SER A 37 -8.70 10.45 1.69
C SER A 37 -9.53 11.71 1.89
N ARG A 38 -10.72 11.58 2.49
CA ARG A 38 -11.58 12.71 2.84
C ARG A 38 -11.60 12.88 4.34
N PHE A 39 -11.26 14.06 4.82
CA PHE A 39 -11.21 14.35 6.25
C PHE A 39 -11.68 15.77 6.54
N TYR A 40 -12.13 16.00 7.77
CA TYR A 40 -12.47 17.33 8.25
C TYR A 40 -11.23 18.01 8.80
N SER A 41 -10.90 19.19 8.27
CA SER A 41 -9.81 20.05 8.70
C SER A 41 -10.40 21.37 9.23
N PRO A 42 -10.72 21.45 10.54
CA PRO A 42 -11.38 22.62 11.11
C PRO A 42 -10.57 23.91 11.01
N SER A 43 -9.24 23.80 10.90
CA SER A 43 -8.33 24.93 10.73
C SER A 43 -8.20 25.44 9.29
N ASP A 44 -8.66 24.68 8.30
CA ASP A 44 -8.53 25.02 6.89
C ASP A 44 -9.87 25.57 6.36
N LEU A 45 -10.01 26.90 6.40
CA LEU A 45 -11.21 27.62 5.95
C LEU A 45 -11.42 27.59 4.42
N SER A 46 -10.52 26.97 3.65
CA SER A 46 -10.52 27.03 2.19
C SER A 46 -11.62 26.19 1.51
N ARG A 47 -12.37 25.36 2.24
CA ARG A 47 -13.46 24.54 1.69
C ARG A 47 -14.76 24.63 2.50
N ILE A 48 -15.88 24.41 1.79
CA ILE A 48 -17.24 24.41 2.34
C ILE A 48 -17.30 23.45 3.53
N GLY A 49 -17.59 24.01 4.71
CA GLY A 49 -17.75 23.24 5.94
C GLY A 49 -16.49 22.49 6.39
N GLY A 50 -15.29 22.99 6.10
CA GLY A 50 -14.01 22.43 6.59
C GLY A 50 -13.64 21.04 6.06
N MET A 51 -14.32 20.53 5.02
CA MET A 51 -14.05 19.21 4.46
C MET A 51 -12.95 19.25 3.40
N ARG A 52 -11.91 18.44 3.56
CA ARG A 52 -10.77 18.29 2.65
C ARG A 52 -10.75 16.91 2.00
N THR A 53 -10.18 16.85 0.80
CA THR A 53 -9.94 15.62 0.04
C THR A 53 -8.52 15.69 -0.47
N GLU A 54 -7.73 14.69 -0.15
CA GLU A 54 -6.39 14.50 -0.68
C GLU A 54 -6.38 13.25 -1.55
N TYR A 55 -5.61 13.30 -2.64
CA TYR A 55 -5.45 12.19 -3.56
C TYR A 55 -4.03 11.68 -3.49
N ILE A 56 -3.90 10.37 -3.42
CA ILE A 56 -2.65 9.63 -3.44
C ILE A 56 -2.59 8.94 -4.80
N HIS A 57 -1.58 9.26 -5.59
CA HIS A 57 -1.38 8.68 -6.91
C HIS A 57 -0.12 7.80 -6.91
N ALA A 58 -0.27 6.60 -7.48
CA ALA A 58 0.77 5.65 -7.83
C ALA A 58 0.46 5.11 -9.24
N CYS A 59 0.28 6.05 -10.18
CA CYS A 59 -0.13 5.77 -11.55
C CYS A 59 1.11 5.52 -12.42
N PRO A 60 1.37 4.30 -12.90
CA PRO A 60 2.53 4.03 -13.75
C PRO A 60 2.44 4.73 -15.11
N LEU A 61 1.22 5.05 -15.55
CA LEU A 61 0.95 5.75 -16.79
C LEU A 61 -0.15 6.78 -16.57
N TRP A 62 0.25 7.99 -16.19
CA TRP A 62 -0.61 9.15 -16.03
C TRP A 62 -0.68 9.94 -17.32
N ARG A 63 -1.90 10.34 -17.72
CA ARG A 63 -2.19 11.08 -18.96
C ARG A 63 -1.59 10.44 -20.23
N ASN A 64 -1.31 9.14 -20.18
CA ASN A 64 -0.65 8.40 -21.25
C ASN A 64 0.78 8.88 -21.59
N GLU A 65 1.47 9.53 -20.64
CA GLU A 65 2.80 10.12 -20.90
C GLU A 65 3.86 9.72 -19.88
N TYR A 66 3.58 9.80 -18.58
CA TYR A 66 4.58 9.58 -17.52
C TYR A 66 3.99 8.96 -16.27
N ALA A 67 4.83 8.40 -15.40
CA ALA A 67 4.39 7.91 -14.09
C ALA A 67 4.11 9.08 -13.13
N CYS A 68 3.04 9.00 -12.34
CA CYS A 68 2.66 9.95 -11.31
C CYS A 68 2.67 9.24 -9.95
N ASN A 69 3.68 9.54 -9.13
CA ASN A 69 3.84 9.01 -7.78
C ASN A 69 3.85 10.19 -6.81
N ASP A 70 2.71 10.44 -6.19
CA ASP A 70 2.49 11.60 -5.30
C ASP A 70 2.75 11.23 -3.84
N CYS A 71 3.14 9.98 -3.58
CA CYS A 71 3.54 9.50 -2.26
C CYS A 71 4.93 8.90 -2.33
N VAL A 72 5.73 9.19 -1.32
CA VAL A 72 7.03 8.57 -1.07
C VAL A 72 6.85 7.62 0.11
N PHE A 73 7.14 6.34 -0.09
CA PHE A 73 7.22 5.40 1.01
C PHE A 73 8.55 5.62 1.73
N VAL A 74 8.49 6.09 2.98
CA VAL A 74 9.68 6.27 3.82
C VAL A 74 9.65 5.17 4.88
N ASN A 75 10.52 4.17 4.72
CA ASN A 75 10.77 3.20 5.78
C ASN A 75 11.72 3.86 6.79
N ILE A 76 11.23 4.12 8.00
CA ILE A 76 11.97 4.86 9.03
C ILE A 76 12.81 3.88 9.87
N HIS A 77 12.38 2.62 9.99
CA HIS A 77 13.05 1.58 10.77
C HIS A 77 12.75 0.19 10.19
N PRO A 78 13.63 -0.38 9.34
CA PRO A 78 13.37 -1.66 8.70
C PRO A 78 13.32 -2.84 9.69
N GLU A 79 13.77 -2.61 10.92
CA GLU A 79 13.78 -3.55 12.03
C GLU A 79 12.43 -3.62 12.79
N LEU A 80 11.51 -2.68 12.57
CA LEU A 80 10.20 -2.64 13.24
C LEU A 80 9.14 -3.28 12.36
N GLU A 81 8.50 -4.35 12.85
CA GLU A 81 7.37 -4.97 12.16
C GLU A 81 6.21 -3.98 12.07
N GLY A 82 5.86 -3.61 10.83
CA GLY A 82 4.80 -2.66 10.54
C GLY A 82 5.27 -1.22 10.36
N MET A 83 6.34 -1.00 9.60
CA MET A 83 6.40 -0.15 8.40
C MET A 83 7.78 -0.27 7.74
#